data_AF-A0A350AFH6-F1
#
_entry.id   AF-A0A350AFH6-F1
#
_cell.length_a   1.000
_cell.length_b   1.000
_cell.length_c   1.000
_cell.angle_alpha   90.00
_cell.angle_beta   90.00
_cell.angle_gamma   90.00
#
_symmetry.space_group_name_H-M   'P 1'
#
loop_
_entity.id
_entity.type
_entity.pdbx_description
1 polymer ?
#
loop_
_entity_poly.entity_id
_entity_poly.type
_entity_poly.pdbx_seq_one_letter_code
_entity_poly.pdbx_strand_id
1 'polypeptide(L)' 'MRTQNLKFLGVLAGALMALSLPASSAELIGDAEKGEIIFRQCSGCHEVGRGAQNRIGPELNRIFGRRAAAEKDG' A
#
# COMPACT_ATOMS: atom_id res chain seq x y z
N MET A 1 23.98 32.84 27.97
CA MET A 1 22.53 32.94 28.22
C MET A 1 21.70 33.25 26.96
N ARG A 2 22.09 34.21 26.09
CA ARG A 2 21.30 34.60 24.88
C ARG A 2 21.10 33.48 23.83
N THR A 3 22.04 32.53 23.73
CA THR A 3 21.98 31.41 22.76
C THR A 3 21.18 30.20 23.23
N GLN A 4 20.93 30.05 24.53
CA GLN A 4 20.10 28.97 25.07
C GLN A 4 18.62 29.25 24.80
N ASN A 5 18.18 30.50 25.01
CA ASN A 5 16.80 30.92 24.74
C ASN A 5 16.43 30.79 23.25
N LEU A 6 17.39 30.98 22.33
CA LEU A 6 17.17 30.83 20.90
C LEU A 6 16.98 29.36 20.48
N LYS A 7 17.69 28.42 21.15
CA LYS A 7 17.50 26.97 20.95
C LYS A 7 16.16 26.49 21.49
N PHE A 8 15.76 26.96 22.68
CA PHE A 8 14.44 26.63 23.26
C PHE A 8 13.29 27.20 22.44
N LEU A 9 13.43 28.42 21.90
CA LEU A 9 12.44 29.03 21.02
C LEU A 9 12.32 28.29 19.68
N GLY A 10 13.45 27.81 19.13
CA GLY A 10 13.47 26.99 17.92
C GLY A 10 12.81 25.62 18.11
N VAL A 11 13.02 24.96 19.26
CA VAL A 11 12.36 23.69 19.60
C VAL A 11 10.85 23.89 19.80
N LEU A 12 10.43 24.96 20.46
CA LEU A 12 9.01 25.27 20.65
C LEU A 12 8.30 25.57 19.32
N ALA A 13 8.93 26.37 18.45
CA ALA A 13 8.41 26.69 17.12
C ALA A 13 8.33 25.45 16.21
N GLY A 14 9.33 24.57 16.26
CA GLY A 14 9.32 23.30 15.51
C GLY A 14 8.23 22.33 15.99
N ALA A 15 8.01 22.24 17.31
CA ALA A 15 6.95 21.41 17.90
C ALA A 15 5.54 21.93 17.55
N LEU A 16 5.33 23.24 17.54
CA LEU A 16 4.08 23.88 17.10
C LEU A 16 3.81 23.66 15.61
N MET A 17 4.85 23.62 14.76
CA MET A 17 4.69 23.41 13.31
C MET A 17 4.38 21.95 12.95
N ALA A 18 4.86 20.99 13.73
CA ALA A 18 4.54 19.56 13.55
C ALA A 18 3.08 19.21 13.89
N LEU A 19 2.41 20.01 14.71
CA LEU A 19 1.01 19.80 15.10
C LEU A 19 0.00 20.30 14.05
N SER A 20 0.48 21.07 13.07
CA SER A 20 -0.33 21.70 12.00
C SER A 20 -0.40 20.86 10.72
N LEU A 21 0.20 19.67 10.69
CA LEU A 21 0.12 18.78 9.53
C LEU A 21 -1.29 18.20 9.44
N PRO A 22 -2.01 18.39 8.32
CA PRO A 22 -3.29 17.73 8.12
C PRO A 22 -3.06 16.21 8.11
N ALA A 23 -3.81 15.50 8.96
CA ALA A 23 -3.87 14.05 8.92
C ALA A 23 -4.57 13.63 7.62
N SER A 24 -3.80 13.50 6.54
CA SER A 24 -4.32 12.96 5.29
C SER A 24 -4.66 11.48 5.52
N SER A 25 -5.94 11.17 5.50
CA SER A 25 -6.42 9.79 5.59
C SER A 25 -6.32 9.18 4.19
N ALA A 26 -5.61 8.05 4.06
CA ALA A 26 -5.66 7.30 2.82
C ALA A 26 -7.08 6.73 2.68
N GLU A 27 -7.84 7.23 1.72
CA GLU A 27 -9.16 6.69 1.42
C GLU A 27 -9.02 5.32 0.76
N LEU A 28 -9.86 4.36 1.16
CA LEU A 28 -9.91 3.07 0.50
C LEU A 28 -10.52 3.26 -0.90
N ILE A 29 -9.67 3.37 -1.92
CA ILE A 29 -10.08 3.55 -3.32
C ILE A 29 -10.54 2.25 -4.00
N GLY A 30 -10.50 1.11 -3.29
CA GLY A 30 -10.81 -0.21 -3.83
C GLY A 30 -12.04 -0.85 -3.17
N ASP A 31 -12.84 -1.56 -3.99
CA ASP A 31 -14.01 -2.33 -3.56
C ASP A 31 -13.75 -3.81 -3.88
N ALA A 32 -13.55 -4.61 -2.83
CA ALA A 32 -13.20 -6.02 -2.99
C ALA A 32 -14.35 -6.85 -3.58
N GLU A 33 -15.61 -6.52 -3.26
CA GLU A 33 -16.78 -7.23 -3.78
C GLU A 33 -16.95 -6.96 -5.28
N LYS A 34 -16.78 -5.71 -5.71
CA LYS A 34 -16.73 -5.39 -7.16
C LYS A 34 -15.52 -6.01 -7.84
N GLY A 35 -14.37 -6.04 -7.16
CA GLY A 35 -13.15 -6.69 -7.64
C GLY A 35 -13.35 -8.17 -7.94
N GLU A 36 -14.05 -8.90 -7.07
CA GLU A 36 -14.40 -10.31 -7.27
C GLU A 36 -15.24 -10.52 -8.56
N ILE A 37 -16.19 -9.62 -8.84
CA ILE A 37 -17.00 -9.68 -10.06
C ILE A 37 -16.13 -9.48 -11.30
N ILE A 38 -15.22 -8.49 -11.27
CA ILE A 38 -14.31 -8.20 -12.39
C ILE A 38 -13.31 -9.33 -12.60
N PHE A 39 -12.86 -10.01 -11.53
CA PHE A 39 -11.90 -11.10 -11.60
C PHE A 39 -12.38 -12.27 -12.49
N ARG A 40 -13.68 -12.40 -12.75
CA ARG A 40 -14.22 -13.37 -13.72
C ARG A 40 -13.63 -13.22 -15.12
N GLN A 41 -13.16 -12.02 -15.48
CA GLN A 41 -12.45 -11.78 -16.74
C GLN A 41 -11.01 -12.32 -16.72
N CYS A 42 -10.42 -12.42 -15.53
CA CYS A 42 -9.05 -12.87 -15.30
C CYS A 42 -8.98 -14.38 -14.99
N SER A 43 -10.06 -14.95 -14.46
CA SER A 43 -10.12 -16.34 -13.97
C SER A 43 -9.94 -17.40 -15.04
N GLY A 44 -10.00 -17.03 -16.32
CA GLY A 44 -9.63 -17.92 -17.42
C GLY A 44 -8.15 -18.29 -17.41
N CYS A 45 -7.29 -17.40 -16.92
CA CYS A 45 -5.84 -17.62 -16.89
C CYS A 45 -5.27 -17.76 -15.49
N HIS A 46 -5.87 -17.08 -14.50
CA HIS A 46 -5.30 -16.91 -13.17
C HIS A 46 -6.20 -17.46 -12.07
N GLU A 47 -5.57 -17.97 -11.01
CA GLU A 47 -6.25 -18.42 -9.79
C GLU A 47 -5.88 -17.52 -8.60
N VAL A 48 -6.83 -17.37 -7.66
CA VAL A 48 -6.67 -16.66 -6.39
C VAL A 48 -7.35 -17.49 -5.30
N GLY A 49 -6.76 -17.51 -4.10
CA GLY A 49 -7.28 -18.22 -2.94
C GLY A 49 -6.41 -19.38 -2.48
N ARG A 50 -6.93 -20.13 -1.50
CA ARG A 50 -6.22 -21.26 -0.90
C ARG A 50 -6.10 -22.39 -1.90
N GLY A 51 -4.86 -22.83 -2.15
CA GLY A 51 -4.59 -23.92 -3.09
C GLY A 51 -4.63 -23.50 -4.56
N ALA A 52 -4.62 -22.19 -4.84
CA ALA A 52 -4.44 -21.67 -6.19
C ALA A 52 -3.15 -22.21 -6.81
N GLN A 53 -3.22 -22.61 -8.07
CA GLN A 53 -2.11 -23.17 -8.83
C GLN A 53 -1.75 -22.27 -10.00
N ASN A 54 -0.49 -22.36 -10.43
CA ASN A 54 -0.09 -21.81 -11.72
C ASN A 54 -0.74 -22.65 -12.83
N ARG A 55 -1.36 -21.98 -13.81
CA ARG A 55 -2.08 -22.61 -14.93
C ARG A 55 -1.60 -22.00 -16.25
N ILE A 56 -2.49 -21.36 -17.00
CA ILE A 56 -2.12 -20.55 -18.17
C ILE A 56 -1.28 -19.35 -17.71
N GLY A 57 -1.67 -18.71 -16.61
CA GLY A 57 -0.89 -17.70 -15.91
C GLY A 57 -0.54 -18.13 -14.48
N PRO A 58 0.36 -17.39 -13.80
CA PRO A 58 0.68 -17.62 -12.41
C PRO A 58 -0.49 -17.26 -11.50
N GLU A 59 -0.50 -17.81 -10.29
CA GLU A 59 -1.43 -17.44 -9.24
C GLU A 59 -1.24 -15.96 -8.82
N LEU A 60 -2.32 -15.31 -8.38
CA LEU A 60 -2.34 -13.88 -8.07
C LEU A 60 -2.54 -13.57 -6.57
N ASN A 61 -2.25 -14.50 -5.66
CA ASN A 61 -2.20 -14.17 -4.24
C ASN A 61 -1.01 -13.27 -3.92
N ARG A 62 -1.21 -12.28 -3.04
CA ARG A 62 -0.14 -11.36 -2.59
C ARG A 62 0.60 -10.67 -3.75
N ILE A 63 -0.12 -10.26 -4.80
CA ILE A 63 0.46 -9.56 -5.96
C ILE A 63 0.86 -8.10 -5.69
N PHE A 64 0.21 -7.43 -4.74
CA PHE A 64 0.48 -6.03 -4.47
C PHE A 64 1.89 -5.85 -3.89
N GLY A 65 2.70 -5.02 -4.56
CA GLY A 65 4.12 -4.84 -4.22
C GLY A 65 5.05 -5.97 -4.69
N ARG A 66 4.51 -7.04 -5.30
CA ARG A 66 5.32 -8.11 -5.89
C ARG A 66 5.94 -7.60 -7.20
N ARG A 67 7.23 -7.89 -7.43
CA ARG A 67 7.88 -7.60 -8.72
C ARG A 67 7.17 -8.38 -9.83
N ALA A 68 6.85 -7.73 -10.94
CA ALA A 68 6.28 -8.40 -12.11
C ALA A 68 7.23 -9.49 -12.64
N ALA A 69 6.67 -10.60 -13.13
CA ALA A 69 7.42 -11.76 -13.61
C ALA A 69 8.44 -12.33 -12.61
N ALA A 70 8.18 -12.18 -11.30
CA ALA A 70 9.03 -12.75 -10.26
C ALA A 70 8.70 -14.21 -9.92
N GLU A 71 7.53 -14.69 -10.34
CA GLU A 71 7.21 -16.10 -10.25
C GLU A 71 7.94 -16.83 -11.38
N LYS A 72 8.55 -17.96 -11.05
CA LYS A 72 9.26 -18.79 -12.03
C LYS A 72 8.26 -19.32 -13.06
N ASP A 73 8.68 -19.31 -14.33
CA ASP A 73 7.98 -20.05 -15.38
C ASP A 73 7.94 -21.52 -14.99
N GLY A 74 6.74 -22.11 -15.01
CA GLY A 74 6.49 -23.51 -14.64
C GLY A 74 7.09 -24.50 -15.63
#